data_AF-A0A2E1LW49-F1
#
_entry.id   AF-A0A2E1LW49-F1
#
_cell.length_a   1.000
_cell.length_b   1.000
_cell.length_c   1.000
_cell.angle_alpha   90.00
_cell.angle_beta   90.00
_cell.angle_gamma   90.00
#
_symmetry.space_group_name_H-M   'P 1'
#
loop_
_entity.id
_entity.type
_entity.pdbx_description
1 polymer ?
#
loop_
_entity_poly.entity_id
_entity_poly.type
_entity_poly.pdbx_seq_one_letter_code
_entity_poly.pdbx_strand_id
1 'polypeptide(L)'
;MDWKGALLGALQNKFIAVTLLALIWATFIHDLGLLYVARETSQLSQLKQELVDIQQRNEMLKQRQATLLTDPQALERFARERFFMRKPNEEVYRIVE
;
A
#
# COMPACT_ATOMS: atom_id res chain seq x y z
N MET A 1 -35.40 38.41 16.33
CA MET A 1 -33.92 38.52 16.33
C MET A 1 -33.48 38.15 14.93
N ASP A 2 -33.45 39.13 14.03
CA ASP A 2 -33.48 38.91 12.58
C ASP A 2 -32.06 38.75 12.00
N TRP A 3 -31.44 37.63 12.35
CA TRP A 3 -30.09 37.23 11.93
C TRP A 3 -29.90 37.18 10.40
N LYS A 4 -30.99 36.98 9.64
CA LYS A 4 -30.98 36.96 8.18
C LYS A 4 -30.66 38.33 7.56
N GLY A 5 -31.15 39.41 8.15
CA GLY A 5 -30.91 40.78 7.64
C GLY A 5 -29.48 41.26 7.88
N ALA A 6 -28.91 40.89 9.03
CA ALA A 6 -27.51 41.16 9.35
C ALA A 6 -26.54 40.39 8.42
N LEU A 7 -26.87 39.14 8.07
CA LEU A 7 -26.13 38.34 7.08
C LEU A 7 -26.15 38.96 5.69
N LEU A 8 -27.31 39.45 5.22
CA LEU A 8 -27.45 40.12 3.93
C LEU A 8 -26.67 41.44 3.86
N GLY A 9 -26.67 42.23 4.93
CA GLY A 9 -25.89 43.48 5.02
C GLY A 9 -24.37 43.23 5.10
N ALA A 10 -23.95 42.17 5.79
CA ALA A 10 -22.54 41.75 5.82
C ALA A 10 -22.06 41.26 4.45
N LEU A 11 -22.91 40.57 3.68
CA LEU A 11 -22.59 40.13 2.31
C LEU A 11 -22.49 41.27 1.29
N GLN A 12 -23.17 42.40 1.51
CA GLN A 12 -23.05 43.59 0.65
C GLN A 12 -21.69 44.29 0.78
N ASN A 13 -20.96 44.04 1.87
CA ASN A 13 -19.62 44.60 2.05
C ASN A 13 -18.60 43.77 1.27
N LYS A 14 -18.05 44.35 0.19
CA LYS A 14 -17.10 43.69 -0.73
C LYS A 14 -15.92 43.04 -0.01
N PHE A 15 -15.46 43.60 1.10
CA PHE A 15 -14.36 43.05 1.90
C PHE A 15 -14.74 41.76 2.64
N ILE A 16 -15.96 41.66 3.17
CA ILE A 16 -16.44 40.46 3.88
C ILE A 16 -16.71 39.34 2.88
N ALA A 17 -17.29 39.67 1.73
CA ALA A 17 -17.50 38.70 0.65
C ALA A 17 -16.17 38.12 0.14
N VAL A 18 -15.17 38.96 -0.12
CA VAL A 18 -13.83 38.50 -0.54
C VAL A 18 -13.15 37.68 0.56
N THR A 19 -13.28 38.07 1.83
CA THR A 19 -12.66 37.33 2.95
C THR A 19 -13.33 35.96 3.16
N LEU A 20 -14.66 35.87 3.08
CA LEU A 20 -15.38 34.60 3.14
C LEU A 20 -15.01 33.69 1.96
N LEU A 21 -14.92 34.25 0.75
CA LEU A 21 -14.55 33.48 -0.43
C LEU A 21 -13.09 33.01 -0.34
N ALA A 22 -12.18 33.83 0.18
CA ALA A 22 -10.80 33.45 0.46
C ALA A 22 -10.71 32.38 1.56
N LEU A 23 -11.54 32.45 2.61
CA LEU A 23 -11.59 31.46 3.68
C LEU A 23 -12.12 30.11 3.18
N ILE A 24 -13.21 30.13 2.40
CA ILE A 24 -13.77 28.94 1.76
C ILE A 24 -12.75 28.38 0.76
N TRP A 25 -12.11 29.22 -0.05
CA TRP A 25 -11.06 28.78 -0.97
C TRP A 25 -9.89 28.14 -0.21
N ALA A 26 -9.35 28.79 0.82
CA ALA A 26 -8.24 28.25 1.62
C ALA A 26 -8.60 26.94 2.34
N THR A 27 -9.83 26.80 2.84
CA THR A 27 -10.26 25.60 3.57
C THR A 27 -10.61 24.42 2.67
N PHE A 28 -11.09 24.67 1.45
CA PHE A 28 -11.49 23.62 0.50
C PHE A 28 -10.41 23.26 -0.53
N ILE A 29 -9.48 24.16 -0.87
CA ILE A 29 -8.50 23.97 -1.98
C ILE A 29 -7.08 23.72 -1.50
N HIS A 30 -6.69 24.17 -0.29
CA HIS A 30 -5.38 23.89 0.28
C HIS A 30 -5.51 22.86 1.41
N ASP A 31 -5.07 21.62 1.18
CA ASP A 31 -4.58 20.54 2.10
C ASP A 31 -5.19 20.31 3.50
N LEU A 32 -6.22 21.05 3.91
CA LEU A 32 -6.97 20.95 5.16
C LEU A 32 -8.27 20.17 4.97
N GLY A 33 -8.53 19.68 3.76
CA GLY A 33 -9.69 18.86 3.49
C GLY A 33 -9.64 17.59 4.33
N LEU A 34 -10.65 17.37 5.18
CA LEU A 34 -10.85 16.10 5.90
C LEU A 34 -10.78 14.89 4.96
N LEU A 35 -11.14 15.08 3.68
CA LEU A 35 -11.00 14.09 2.61
C LEU A 35 -9.54 13.74 2.29
N TYR A 36 -8.63 14.70 2.30
CA TYR A 36 -7.20 14.46 2.11
C TYR A 36 -6.67 13.59 3.25
N VAL A 37 -6.93 13.99 4.50
CA VAL A 37 -6.52 13.21 5.68
C VAL A 37 -7.12 11.80 5.66
N ALA A 38 -8.39 11.65 5.29
CA ALA A 38 -9.04 10.33 5.17
C ALA A 38 -8.40 9.44 4.08
N ARG A 39 -8.04 10.02 2.93
CA ARG A 39 -7.36 9.28 1.85
C ARG A 39 -5.94 8.90 2.25
N GLU A 40 -5.19 9.83 2.80
CA GLU A 40 -3.80 9.60 3.22
C GLU A 40 -3.72 8.57 4.36
N THR A 41 -4.62 8.62 5.33
CA THR A 41 -4.67 7.60 6.39
C THR A 41 -5.01 6.21 5.85
N SER A 42 -5.91 6.11 4.87
CA SER A 42 -6.21 4.84 4.20
C SER A 42 -5.01 4.31 3.43
N GLN A 43 -4.32 5.16 2.66
CA GLN A 43 -3.09 4.80 1.94
C GLN A 43 -2.00 4.35 2.91
N LEU A 44 -1.77 5.09 4.00
CA LEU A 44 -0.81 4.70 5.04
C LEU A 44 -1.14 3.34 5.65
N SER A 45 -2.42 3.03 5.88
CA SER A 45 -2.84 1.72 6.38
C SER A 45 -2.53 0.61 5.38
N GLN A 46 -2.80 0.84 4.08
CA GLN A 46 -2.51 -0.13 3.03
C GLN A 46 -1.01 -0.39 2.90
N LEU A 47 -0.19 0.67 2.86
CA LEU A 47 1.26 0.55 2.79
C LEU A 47 1.83 -0.21 4.01
N LYS A 48 1.28 0.04 5.21
CA LYS A 48 1.67 -0.71 6.42
C LYS A 48 1.33 -2.19 6.31
N GLN A 49 0.15 -2.55 5.79
CA GLN A 49 -0.22 -3.95 5.57
C GLN A 49 0.69 -4.63 4.55
N GLU A 50 0.97 -3.95 3.44
CA GLU A 50 1.90 -4.46 2.43
C GLU A 50 3.31 -4.68 2.99
N LEU A 51 3.77 -3.79 3.87
CA LEU A 51 5.04 -3.94 4.57
C LEU A 51 5.08 -5.21 5.42
N VAL A 52 4.03 -5.46 6.20
CA VAL A 52 3.92 -6.65 7.06
C VAL A 52 3.94 -7.93 6.20
N ASP A 53 3.17 -7.95 5.12
CA ASP A 53 3.12 -9.09 4.19
C ASP A 53 4.49 -9.39 3.56
N ILE A 54 5.19 -8.34 3.11
CA ILE A 54 6.53 -8.48 2.53
C ILE A 54 7.53 -9.00 3.57
N GLN A 55 7.48 -8.48 4.81
CA GLN A 55 8.34 -8.95 5.89
C GLN A 55 8.11 -10.44 6.18
N GLN A 56 6.85 -10.87 6.30
CA GLN A 56 6.50 -12.27 6.51
C GLN A 56 6.98 -13.17 5.37
N ARG A 57 6.81 -12.74 4.11
CA ARG A 57 7.31 -13.48 2.93
C ARG A 57 8.83 -13.59 2.96
N ASN A 58 9.53 -12.53 3.35
CA ASN A 58 10.98 -12.53 3.45
C ASN A 58 11.47 -13.51 4.53
N GLU A 59 10.84 -13.51 5.71
CA GLU A 59 11.15 -14.47 6.77
C GLU A 59 10.92 -15.92 6.33
N MET A 60 9.78 -16.19 5.69
CA MET A 60 9.49 -17.52 5.14
C MET A 60 10.53 -17.97 4.10
N LEU A 61 10.95 -17.06 3.21
CA LEU A 61 11.98 -17.35 2.22
C LEU A 61 13.34 -17.60 2.86
N LYS A 62 13.73 -16.83 3.89
CA LYS A 62 14.95 -17.07 4.66
C LYS A 62 14.93 -18.43 5.35
N GLN A 63 13.81 -18.81 5.95
CA GLN A 63 13.66 -20.14 6.55
C GLN A 63 13.79 -21.24 5.50
N ARG A 64 13.10 -21.11 4.35
CA ARG A 64 13.23 -22.06 3.24
C ARG A 64 14.67 -22.16 2.74
N GLN A 65 15.35 -21.03 2.58
CA GLN A 65 16.75 -21.00 2.18
C GLN A 65 17.63 -21.72 3.21
N ALA A 66 17.44 -21.44 4.50
CA ALA A 66 18.18 -22.13 5.56
C ALA A 66 17.95 -23.65 5.53
N THR A 67 16.72 -24.10 5.32
CA THR A 67 16.40 -25.54 5.17
C THR A 67 17.10 -26.13 3.94
N LEU A 68 17.05 -25.46 2.79
CA LEU A 68 17.71 -25.91 1.56
C LEU A 68 19.23 -25.97 1.69
N LEU A 69 19.84 -25.06 2.45
CA LEU A 69 21.30 -25.06 2.66
C LEU A 69 21.76 -26.09 3.69
N THR A 70 20.88 -26.49 4.61
CA THR A 70 21.22 -27.40 5.72
C THR A 70 20.87 -28.85 5.42
N ASP A 71 19.81 -29.11 4.64
CA ASP A 71 19.36 -30.46 4.27
C ASP A 71 19.63 -30.74 2.77
N PRO A 72 20.64 -31.59 2.45
CA PRO A 72 20.95 -31.98 1.09
C PRO A 72 19.78 -32.67 0.35
N GLN A 73 18.93 -33.43 1.07
CA GLN A 73 17.79 -34.10 0.45
C GLN A 73 16.67 -33.12 0.09
N ALA A 74 16.45 -32.09 0.91
CA ALA A 74 15.50 -31.03 0.61
C ALA A 74 15.98 -30.21 -0.61
N LEU A 75 17.27 -29.93 -0.69
CA LEU A 75 17.89 -29.26 -1.84
C LEU A 75 17.74 -30.07 -3.13
N GLU A 76 18.03 -31.38 -3.08
CA GLU A 76 17.93 -32.25 -4.25
C GLU A 76 16.49 -32.36 -4.75
N ARG A 77 15.50 -32.50 -3.85
CA ARG A 77 14.07 -32.49 -4.22
C ARG A 77 13.67 -31.17 -4.88
N PHE A 78 14.05 -30.04 -4.29
CA PHE A 78 13.76 -28.72 -4.85
C PHE A 78 14.39 -28.53 -6.25
N ALA A 79 15.64 -28.94 -6.43
CA ALA A 79 16.33 -28.87 -7.72
C ALA A 79 15.68 -29.77 -8.79
N ARG A 80 15.21 -30.97 -8.42
CA ARG A 80 14.53 -31.90 -9.33
C ARG A 80 13.11 -31.45 -9.68
N GLU A 81 12.34 -30.94 -8.71
CA GLU A 81 10.95 -30.53 -8.93
C GLU A 81 10.81 -29.17 -9.60
N ARG A 82 11.63 -28.18 -9.20
CA ARG A 82 11.52 -26.81 -9.73
C ARG A 82 12.36 -26.56 -10.97
N PHE A 83 13.54 -27.17 -11.03
CA PHE A 83 14.52 -26.90 -12.09
C PHE A 83 14.80 -28.12 -12.97
N PHE A 84 14.20 -29.29 -12.67
CA PHE A 84 14.41 -30.55 -13.41
C PHE A 84 15.89 -30.91 -13.58
N MET A 85 16.70 -30.56 -12.57
CA MET A 85 18.14 -30.87 -12.57
C MET A 85 18.36 -32.38 -12.42
N ARG A 86 19.41 -32.88 -13.09
CA ARG A 86 19.85 -34.28 -13.06
C ARG A 86 21.35 -34.35 -12.81
N LYS A 87 21.83 -35.46 -12.25
CA LYS A 87 23.27 -35.70 -12.14
C LYS A 87 23.87 -36.00 -13.53
N PRO A 88 25.16 -35.72 -13.75
CA PRO A 88 25.79 -35.90 -15.06
C PRO A 88 25.68 -37.33 -15.62
N ASN A 89 25.63 -38.33 -14.72
CA ASN A 89 25.55 -39.75 -15.07
C ASN A 89 24.14 -40.35 -14.86
N GLU A 90 23.10 -39.52 -14.80
CA GLU A 90 21.72 -39.96 -14.53
C GLU A 90 20.81 -39.62 -15.72
N GLU A 91 20.21 -40.64 -16.32
CA GLU A 91 19.17 -40.48 -17.34
C GLU A 91 17.80 -40.38 -16.66
N VAL A 92 17.15 -39.22 -16.82
CA VAL A 92 15.83 -38.93 -16.24
C VAL A 92 14.79 -38.91 -17.36
N TYR A 93 13.79 -39.78 -17.27
CA TYR A 93 12.69 -39.87 -18.24
C TYR A 93 11.44 -39.21 -17.65
N ARG A 94 10.86 -38.24 -18.37
CA ARG A 94 9.54 -37.68 -18.03
C ARG A 94 8.49 -38.36 -18.90
N ILE A 95 7.60 -39.11 -18.27
CA ILE A 95 6.41 -39.66 -18.92
C ILE A 95 5.38 -38.54 -18.96
N VAL A 96 5.01 -38.13 -20.17
CA VAL A 96 3.92 -37.17 -20.41
C VAL A 96 2.81 -37.99 -21.08
N GLU A 97 1.62 -38.02 -20.47
CA GLU A 97 0.41 -38.56 -21.11
C GLU A 97 -0.08 -37.64 -22.23
#